data_AF-A0A430R5F6-F1
#
_entry.id   AF-A0A430R5F6-F1
#
_cell.length_a   1.000
_cell.length_b   1.000
_cell.length_c   1.000
_cell.angle_alpha   90.00
_cell.angle_beta   90.00
_cell.angle_gamma   90.00
#
_symmetry.space_group_name_H-M   'P 1'
#
loop_
_entity.id
_entity.type
_entity.pdbx_description
1 polymer ?
#
loop_
_entity_poly.entity_id
_entity_poly.type
_entity_poly.pdbx_seq_one_letter_code
_entity_poly.pdbx_strand_id
1 'polypeptide(L)' 'MREGEEVPEIPRERGFKPLPKRWVVERTFAWMGRNRRLGKDYEYRPEVTEAWMYLGMLRLLVKRLASAA' A
#
# COMPACT_ATOMS: atom_id res chain seq x y z
N MET A 1 6.10 22.99 -8.81
CA MET A 1 6.83 23.44 -7.61
C MET A 1 7.17 24.91 -7.86
N ARG A 2 6.58 25.83 -7.10
CA ARG A 2 6.91 27.26 -7.24
C ARG A 2 8.24 27.50 -6.52
N GLU A 3 9.14 28.24 -7.15
CA GLU A 3 10.40 28.66 -6.55
C GLU A 3 10.10 29.52 -5.31
N GLY A 4 10.57 29.11 -4.13
CA GLY A 4 10.40 29.85 -2.87
C GLY A 4 9.35 29.34 -1.89
N GLU A 5 8.69 28.20 -2.15
CA GLU A 5 7.81 27.57 -1.15
C GLU A 5 8.65 26.74 -0.16
N GLU A 6 8.85 27.26 1.05
CA GLU A 6 9.47 26.50 2.15
C GLU A 6 8.58 25.32 2.53
N VAL A 7 9.13 24.11 2.48
CA VAL A 7 8.42 22.90 2.86
C VAL A 7 8.10 22.97 4.36
N PRO A 8 6.82 22.87 4.78
CA PRO A 8 6.49 22.97 6.19
C PRO A 8 7.19 21.86 6.99
N GLU A 9 7.84 22.24 8.09
CA GLU A 9 8.47 21.28 8.99
C GLU A 9 7.38 20.43 9.65
N ILE A 10 7.37 19.13 9.34
CA ILE A 10 6.42 18.19 9.92
C ILE A 10 6.89 17.87 11.34
N PRO A 11 6.14 18.25 12.40
CA PRO A 11 6.58 17.99 13.78
C PRO A 11 6.70 16.49 14.01
N ARG A 12 7.93 16.00 14.22
CA ARG A 12 8.17 14.59 14.56
C ARG A 12 8.03 14.42 16.05
N GLU A 13 6.93 13.77 16.45
CA GLU A 13 6.74 13.37 17.83
C GLU A 13 7.77 12.28 18.22
N ARG A 14 8.34 12.37 19.43
CA ARG A 14 9.33 11.39 19.91
C ARG A 14 8.62 10.11 20.38
N GLY A 15 9.08 8.96 19.88
CA GLY A 15 8.63 7.64 20.31
C GLY A 15 7.53 7.00 19.43
N PHE A 16 7.24 5.73 19.68
CA PHE A 16 6.20 5.01 18.96
C PHE A 16 4.82 5.33 19.55
N LYS A 17 3.94 5.94 18.74
CA LYS A 17 2.53 6.12 19.09
C LYS A 17 1.67 5.08 18.38
N PRO A 18 1.02 4.15 19.09
CA PRO A 18 0.11 3.20 18.47
C PRO A 18 -1.11 3.94 17.91
N LEU A 19 -1.25 3.95 16.59
CA LEU A 19 -2.42 4.50 15.93
C LEU A 19 -3.53 3.44 15.85
N PRO A 20 -4.77 3.75 16.25
CA PRO A 20 -5.87 2.81 16.17
C PRO A 20 -6.06 2.37 14.72
N LYS A 21 -6.20 1.05 14.50
CA LYS A 21 -6.40 0.41 13.18
C LYS A 21 -5.25 0.56 12.18
N ARG A 22 -4.08 1.09 12.54
CA ARG A 22 -2.90 1.17 11.65
C ARG A 22 -2.53 -0.18 11.06
N TRP A 23 -2.68 -1.24 11.84
CA TRP A 23 -2.43 -2.62 11.40
C TRP A 23 -3.28 -3.01 10.19
N VAL A 24 -4.48 -2.44 9.99
CA VAL A 24 -5.35 -2.77 8.84
C VAL A 24 -4.68 -2.32 7.55
N VAL A 25 -4.14 -1.09 7.56
CA VAL A 25 -3.44 -0.50 6.41
C VAL A 25 -2.13 -1.23 6.17
N GLU A 26 -1.31 -1.42 7.21
CA GLU A 26 -0.04 -2.15 7.12
C GLU A 26 -0.23 -3.58 6.60
N ARG A 27 -1.30 -4.26 7.03
CA ARG A 27 -1.63 -5.62 6.56
C ARG A 27 -1.96 -5.65 5.08
N THR A 28 -2.68 -4.66 4.56
CA THR A 28 -2.93 -4.54 3.12
C THR A 28 -1.63 -4.39 2.33
N PHE A 29 -0.71 -3.54 2.81
CA PHE A 29 0.63 -3.42 2.22
C PHE A 29 1.43 -4.73 2.32
N ALA A 30 1.34 -5.45 3.43
CA ALA A 30 1.99 -6.75 3.58
C ALA A 30 1.47 -7.80 2.58
N TRP A 31 0.18 -7.79 2.23
CA TRP A 31 -0.37 -8.65 1.19
C TRP A 31 0.10 -8.25 -0.21
N MET A 32 0.12 -6.95 -0.51
CA MET A 32 0.64 -6.44 -1.78
C MET A 32 2.14 -6.73 -1.94
N GLY A 33 2.93 -6.59 -0.89
CA GLY A 33 4.37 -6.92 -0.91
C GLY A 33 4.65 -8.42 -1.13
N ARG A 34 3.71 -9.30 -0.78
CA ARG A 34 3.78 -10.75 -1.13
C ARG A 34 3.46 -11.03 -2.59
N ASN A 35 2.79 -10.12 -3.29
CA ASN A 35 2.57 -10.22 -4.73
C ASN A 35 3.85 -9.75 -5.43
N ARG A 36 4.64 -10.70 -5.96
CA ARG A 36 5.93 -10.43 -6.63
C ARG A 36 5.88 -9.30 -7.66
N ARG A 37 4.74 -9.12 -8.34
CA ARG A 37 4.57 -8.07 -9.35
C ARG A 37 4.46 -6.66 -8.74
N LEU A 38 3.88 -6.54 -7.55
CA LEU A 38 3.69 -5.28 -6.83
C LEU A 38 4.86 -4.96 -5.87
N GLY A 39 5.88 -5.83 -5.79
CA GLY A 39 7.03 -5.62 -4.91
C GLY A 39 7.93 -4.45 -5.32
N LYS A 40 7.84 -4.02 -6.58
CA LYS A 40 8.48 -2.82 -7.12
C LYS A 40 7.61 -2.30 -8.26
N ASP A 41 7.51 -0.98 -8.36
CA ASP A 41 6.78 -0.34 -9.47
C ASP A 41 7.65 -0.44 -10.72
N TYR A 42 7.19 -1.19 -11.71
CA TYR A 42 7.88 -1.42 -12.98
C TYR A 42 7.15 -0.76 -14.15
N GLU A 43 5.94 -0.32 -13.91
CA GLU A 43 5.02 0.18 -14.91
C GLU A 43 5.30 1.65 -15.20
N TYR A 44 5.36 2.01 -16.49
CA TYR A 44 5.45 3.41 -16.91
C TYR A 44 4.14 4.17 -16.68
N ARG A 45 3.02 3.44 -16.74
CA ARG A 45 1.67 4.01 -16.69
C ARG A 45 1.01 3.68 -15.36
N PRO A 46 0.50 4.67 -14.61
CA PRO A 46 -0.11 4.43 -13.31
C PRO A 46 -1.37 3.56 -13.39
N GLU A 47 -2.09 3.61 -14.52
CA GLU A 47 -3.28 2.77 -14.75
C GLU A 47 -2.94 1.27 -14.72
N VAL A 48 -1.73 0.90 -15.15
CA VAL A 48 -1.29 -0.50 -15.17
C VAL A 48 -0.97 -0.96 -13.76
N THR A 49 -0.27 -0.13 -12.97
CA THR A 49 -0.01 -0.41 -11.55
C THR A 49 -1.33 -0.55 -10.78
N GLU A 50 -2.30 0.34 -11.03
CA GLU A 50 -3.63 0.29 -10.43
C GLU A 50 -4.36 -1.03 -10.77
N ALA A 51 -4.37 -1.44 -12.04
CA ALA A 51 -4.94 -2.72 -12.45
C ALA A 51 -4.29 -3.91 -11.73
N TRP A 52 -2.97 -3.88 -11.54
CA TRP A 52 -2.25 -4.92 -10.77
C TRP A 52 -2.61 -4.92 -9.29
N MET A 53 -2.87 -3.76 -8.68
CA MET A 53 -3.34 -3.68 -7.29
C MET A 53 -4.69 -4.38 -7.14
N TYR A 54 -5.66 -4.08 -8.00
CA TYR A 54 -6.97 -4.75 -7.98
C TYR A 54 -6.84 -6.27 -8.20
N LEU A 55 -6.03 -6.68 -9.18
CA LEU A 55 -5.80 -8.10 -9.47
C LEU A 55 -5.12 -8.83 -8.30
N GLY A 56 -4.20 -8.16 -7.60
CA GLY A 56 -3.56 -8.67 -6.39
C GLY A 56 -4.58 -8.94 -5.27
N MET A 57 -5.48 -7.99 -5.02
CA MET A 57 -6.53 -8.13 -4.01
C MET A 57 -7.57 -9.17 -4.41
N LEU A 58 -7.97 -9.22 -5.68
CA LEU A 58 -8.88 -10.24 -6.20
C LEU A 58 -8.34 -11.66 -5.95
N ARG A 59 -7.07 -11.90 -6.28
CA ARG A 59 -6.42 -13.20 -6.02
C ARG A 59 -6.43 -13.58 -4.54
N LEU A 60 -6.18 -12.62 -3.66
CA LEU A 60 -6.24 -12.85 -2.20
C LEU A 60 -7.66 -13.24 -1.76
N LEU A 61 -8.68 -12.52 -2.24
CA LEU A 61 -10.08 -12.78 -1.91
C LEU A 61 -10.54 -14.14 -2.43
N VAL A 62 -10.22 -14.49 -3.68
CA VAL A 62 -10.54 -15.80 -4.26
C VAL A 62 -9.91 -16.94 -3.45
N LYS A 63 -8.64 -16.81 -3.04
CA LYS A 63 -7.99 -17.82 -2.19
C LYS A 63 -8.71 -17.99 -0.85
N ARG A 64 -9.13 -16.89 -0.22
CA ARG A 64 -9.87 -16.93 1.04
C ARG A 64 -11.24 -17.57 0.89
N LEU A 65 -11.96 -17.24 -0.17
CA LEU A 65 -13.25 -17.84 -0.47
C LEU A 65 -13.09 -19.36 -0.67
N ALA A 66 -12.10 -19.78 -1.45
CA ALA A 66 -11.80 -21.19 -1.68
C ALA A 66 -11.33 -21.94 -0.42
N SER A 67 -10.73 -21.26 0.56
CA SER A 67 -10.36 -21.86 1.85
C SER A 67 -11.47 -21.81 2.91
N ALA A 68 -12.52 -21.03 2.68
CA ALA A 68 -13.67 -20.91 3.58
C ALA A 68 -14.85 -21.81 3.17
N ALA A 69 -14.89 -22.24 1.91
CA ALA A 69 -15.78 -23.27 1.39
C ALA A 69 -15.25 -24.67 1.74
#